data_AF-W1XYY3-F1
#
_entry.id   AF-W1XYY3-F1
#
_cell.length_a   1.000
_cell.length_b   1.000
_cell.length_c   1.000
_cell.angle_alpha   90.00
_cell.angle_beta   90.00
_cell.angle_gamma   90.00
#
_symmetry.space_group_name_H-M   'P 1'
#
loop_
_entity.id
_entity.type
_entity.pdbx_description
1 polymer ?
#
loop_
_entity_poly.entity_id
_entity_poly.type
_entity_poly.pdbx_seq_one_letter_code
_entity_poly.pdbx_strand_id
1 'polypeptide(L)'
;DLIFRMRPVWYRSQCENDRRDWGFYGLIAEEVGEIAPQFVHWRSANEDDAREAISSNGLVAEGVMYERLVVPLIHHIQKLNERVDELESELKLLSTSRSDIG
;
A
#
# COMPACT_ATOMS: atom_id res chain seq x y z
N ASP A 1 9.05 1.64 5.68
CA ASP A 1 7.72 2.19 5.98
C ASP A 1 6.63 1.19 5.66
N LEU A 2 5.60 1.07 6.52
CA LEU A 2 4.59 0.00 6.41
C LEU A 2 3.83 0.01 5.09
N ILE A 3 3.60 1.19 4.51
CA ILE A 3 2.89 1.37 3.23
C ILE A 3 3.58 0.65 2.07
N PHE A 4 4.91 0.58 2.05
CA PHE A 4 5.64 -0.10 0.98
C PHE A 4 5.49 -1.63 1.02
N ARG A 5 4.97 -2.18 2.11
CA ARG A 5 4.66 -3.62 2.23
C ARG A 5 3.24 -3.96 1.76
N MET A 6 2.37 -2.96 1.61
CA MET A 6 1.01 -3.16 1.14
C MET A 6 1.04 -3.43 -0.37
N ARG A 7 0.30 -4.45 -0.81
CA ARG A 7 0.30 -4.89 -2.20
C ARG A 7 -0.91 -4.32 -2.96
N PRO A 8 -0.70 -3.44 -3.95
CA PRO A 8 -1.76 -3.05 -4.87
C PRO A 8 -2.20 -4.26 -5.70
N VAL A 9 -3.51 -4.40 -5.88
CA VAL A 9 -4.11 -5.46 -6.69
C VAL A 9 -5.09 -4.89 -7.68
N TRP A 10 -5.19 -5.55 -8.84
CA TRP A 10 -6.30 -5.36 -9.77
C TRP A 10 -7.30 -6.49 -9.56
N TYR A 11 -8.59 -6.17 -9.49
CA TYR A 11 -9.65 -7.17 -9.30
C TYR A 11 -10.93 -6.80 -10.04
N ARG A 12 -11.81 -7.78 -10.23
CA ARG A 12 -13.19 -7.54 -10.67
C ARG A 12 -14.11 -7.69 -9.47
N SER A 13 -15.03 -6.74 -9.30
CA SER A 13 -16.00 -6.81 -8.23
C SER A 13 -16.91 -8.02 -8.40
N GLN A 14 -17.22 -8.68 -7.29
CA GLN A 14 -18.22 -9.76 -7.26
C GLN A 14 -19.63 -9.20 -7.11
N CYS A 15 -19.79 -7.96 -6.62
CA CYS A 15 -21.09 -7.29 -6.45
C CYS A 15 -21.88 -7.28 -7.76
N GLU A 16 -23.16 -7.66 -7.69
CA GLU A 16 -24.04 -7.74 -8.86
C GLU A 16 -24.30 -6.39 -9.51
N ASN A 17 -24.34 -5.33 -8.71
CA ASN A 17 -24.60 -3.97 -9.18
C ASN A 17 -23.36 -3.30 -9.80
N ASP A 18 -22.17 -3.88 -9.62
CA ASP A 18 -20.97 -3.34 -10.22
C ASP A 18 -20.84 -3.77 -11.68
N ARG A 19 -20.36 -2.82 -12.49
CA ARG A 19 -20.07 -3.05 -13.91
C ARG A 19 -19.07 -4.19 -14.08
N ARG A 20 -19.46 -5.19 -14.88
CA ARG A 20 -18.64 -6.39 -15.16
C ARG A 20 -17.60 -6.17 -16.26
N ASP A 21 -17.71 -5.09 -17.02
CA ASP A 21 -16.88 -4.78 -18.17
C ASP A 21 -15.61 -3.99 -17.83
N TRP A 22 -15.40 -3.62 -16.56
CA TRP A 22 -14.14 -3.05 -16.08
C TRP A 22 -13.63 -3.74 -14.80
N GLY A 23 -12.44 -3.34 -14.36
CA GLY A 23 -11.88 -3.77 -13.08
C GLY A 23 -11.42 -2.59 -12.23
N PHE A 24 -11.11 -2.89 -10.99
CA PHE A 24 -10.77 -1.94 -9.95
C PHE A 24 -9.34 -2.17 -9.49
N TYR A 25 -8.68 -1.10 -9.06
CA TYR A 25 -7.44 -1.18 -8.31
C TYR A 25 -7.72 -0.94 -6.83
N GLY A 26 -7.04 -1.68 -5.96
CA GLY A 26 -7.17 -1.52 -4.53
C GLY A 26 -6.12 -2.27 -3.74
N LEU A 27 -6.37 -2.36 -2.44
CA LEU A 27 -5.65 -3.13 -1.45
C LEU A 27 -6.62 -4.13 -0.81
N ILE A 28 -6.10 -5.25 -0.31
CA ILE A 28 -6.88 -6.29 0.37
C ILE A 28 -6.94 -5.93 1.86
N ALA A 29 -8.14 -5.75 2.41
CA ALA A 29 -8.32 -5.22 3.76
C ALA A 29 -7.67 -6.12 4.83
N GLU A 30 -7.77 -7.44 4.66
CA GLU A 30 -7.14 -8.45 5.52
C GLU A 30 -5.62 -8.34 5.49
N GLU A 31 -5.00 -8.22 4.30
CA GLU A 31 -3.56 -8.04 4.17
C GLU A 31 -3.10 -6.72 4.80
N VAL A 32 -3.84 -5.63 4.56
CA VAL A 32 -3.54 -4.32 5.17
C VAL A 32 -3.71 -4.39 6.69
N GLY A 33 -4.69 -5.13 7.19
CA GLY A 33 -4.97 -5.28 8.61
C GLY A 33 -3.82 -5.92 9.38
N GLU A 34 -3.18 -6.94 8.80
CA GLU A 34 -2.00 -7.58 9.38
C GLU A 34 -0.72 -6.73 9.26
N ILE A 35 -0.63 -5.84 8.27
CA ILE A 35 0.53 -4.95 8.08
C ILE A 35 0.42 -3.69 8.93
N ALA A 36 -0.76 -3.07 8.95
CA ALA A 36 -1.03 -1.74 9.48
C ALA A 36 -2.52 -1.58 9.82
N PRO A 37 -2.95 -2.11 10.99
CA PRO A 37 -4.37 -2.18 11.38
C PRO A 37 -5.06 -0.81 11.49
N GLN A 38 -4.32 0.28 11.63
CA GLN A 38 -4.84 1.65 11.70
C GLN A 38 -5.48 2.16 10.39
N PHE A 39 -5.26 1.45 9.28
CA PHE A 39 -5.78 1.81 7.95
C PHE A 39 -6.97 0.94 7.52
N VAL A 40 -7.60 0.22 8.45
CA VAL A 40 -8.67 -0.75 8.15
C VAL A 40 -9.91 -0.45 8.99
N HIS A 41 -11.07 -0.60 8.35
CA HIS A 41 -12.36 -0.71 9.03
C HIS A 41 -12.51 -2.10 9.60
N TRP A 42 -12.74 -2.18 10.91
CA TRP A 42 -12.87 -3.43 11.64
C TRP A 42 -14.31 -3.62 12.10
N ARG A 43 -14.76 -4.87 12.08
CA ARG A 43 -15.96 -5.30 12.80
C ARG A 43 -15.65 -6.51 13.69
N SER A 44 -16.54 -6.77 14.64
CA SER A 44 -16.53 -8.02 15.40
C SER A 44 -16.81 -9.21 14.47
N ALA A 45 -16.12 -10.32 14.71
CA ALA A 45 -16.41 -11.60 14.09
C ALA A 45 -17.76 -12.15 14.59
N ASN A 46 -18.46 -12.89 13.74
CA ASN A 46 -19.69 -13.62 14.05
C ASN A 46 -19.55 -15.11 13.69
N GLU A 47 -20.59 -15.90 13.95
CA GLU A 47 -20.58 -17.36 13.76
C GLU A 47 -20.50 -17.79 12.29
N ASP A 48 -20.85 -16.91 11.35
CA ASP A 48 -20.83 -17.17 9.91
C ASP A 48 -19.47 -16.86 9.26
N ASP A 49 -18.58 -16.16 9.98
CA ASP A 49 -17.26 -15.82 9.46
C ASP A 49 -16.35 -17.05 9.38
N ALA A 50 -15.73 -17.24 8.20
CA ALA A 50 -14.69 -18.23 8.04
C ALA A 50 -13.51 -17.92 8.98
N ARG A 51 -12.93 -18.96 9.59
CA ARG A 51 -11.81 -18.78 10.53
C ARG A 51 -10.62 -18.08 9.88
N GLU A 52 -10.44 -18.27 8.58
CA GLU A 52 -9.39 -17.66 7.76
C GLU A 52 -9.63 -16.17 7.48
N ALA A 53 -10.87 -15.68 7.63
CA ALA A 53 -11.22 -14.26 7.47
C ALA A 53 -11.06 -13.46 8.77
N ILE A 54 -10.93 -14.14 9.91
CA ILE A 54 -10.70 -13.51 11.21
C ILE A 54 -9.21 -13.22 11.37
N SER A 55 -8.87 -11.95 11.49
CA SER A 55 -7.49 -11.49 11.66
C SER A 55 -6.92 -11.90 13.03
N SER A 56 -5.60 -11.79 13.18
CA SER A 56 -4.88 -12.16 14.40
C SER A 56 -5.35 -11.44 15.68
N ASN A 57 -6.00 -10.29 15.53
CA ASN A 57 -6.60 -9.50 16.60
C ASN A 57 -8.05 -9.93 16.98
N GLY A 58 -8.58 -10.99 16.35
CA GLY A 58 -9.94 -11.48 16.60
C GLY A 58 -11.05 -10.68 15.92
N LEU A 59 -10.71 -9.76 15.02
CA LEU A 59 -11.65 -8.92 14.27
C LEU A 59 -11.65 -9.29 12.78
N VAL A 60 -12.68 -8.86 12.06
CA VAL A 60 -12.77 -9.00 10.61
C VAL A 60 -12.52 -7.65 9.96
N ALA A 61 -11.63 -7.63 8.98
CA ALA A 61 -11.34 -6.46 8.17
C ALA A 61 -12.40 -6.31 7.07
N GLU A 62 -13.15 -5.20 7.05
CA GLU A 62 -14.23 -4.98 6.07
C GLU A 62 -13.83 -4.07 4.91
N GLY A 63 -12.81 -3.23 5.12
CA GLY A 63 -12.42 -2.26 4.11
C GLY A 63 -11.19 -1.49 4.51
N VAL A 64 -10.53 -0.92 3.49
CA VAL A 64 -9.36 -0.06 3.69
C VAL A 64 -9.81 1.40 3.79
N MET A 65 -9.33 2.09 4.80
CA MET A 65 -9.48 3.52 5.02
C MET A 65 -8.51 4.30 4.12
N TYR A 66 -8.79 4.35 2.82
CA TYR A 66 -7.90 4.98 1.83
C TYR A 66 -7.60 6.45 2.13
N GLU A 67 -8.54 7.16 2.75
CA GLU A 67 -8.38 8.55 3.17
C GLU A 67 -7.23 8.74 4.17
N ARG A 68 -6.92 7.71 4.97
CA ARG A 68 -5.82 7.74 5.94
C ARG A 68 -4.45 7.47 5.31
N LEU A 69 -4.41 6.95 4.08
CA LEU A 69 -3.17 6.68 3.37
C LEU A 69 -2.57 7.94 2.73
N VAL A 70 -3.38 8.98 2.47
CA VAL A 70 -2.97 10.18 1.72
C VAL A 70 -1.78 10.89 2.38
N VAL A 71 -1.85 11.18 3.67
CA VAL A 71 -0.79 11.93 4.37
C VAL A 71 0.53 11.13 4.45
N PRO A 72 0.53 9.85 4.86
CA PRO A 72 1.71 9.02 4.76
C PRO A 72 2.31 8.90 3.35
N LEU A 73 1.47 8.80 2.30
CA LEU A 73 1.95 8.76 0.92
C LEU A 73 2.69 10.04 0.54
N ILE A 74 2.17 11.22 0.91
CA ILE A 74 2.85 12.50 0.71
C ILE A 74 4.23 12.49 1.38
N HIS A 75 4.30 12.06 2.65
CA HIS A 75 5.55 11.97 3.39
C HIS A 75 6.58 11.05 2.70
N HIS A 76 6.13 9.89 2.22
CA HIS A 76 7.00 8.95 1.51
C HIS A 76 7.46 9.46 0.15
N ILE A 77 6.59 10.15 -0.60
CA ILE A 77 6.96 10.79 -1.87
C ILE A 77 8.03 11.87 -1.64
N GLN A 78 7.88 12.69 -0.61
CA GLN A 78 8.89 13.71 -0.26
C GLN A 78 10.26 13.08 0.03
N LYS A 79 10.30 12.04 0.87
CA LYS A 79 11.54 11.29 1.17
C LYS A 79 12.13 10.61 -0.07
N LEU A 80 11.29 10.08 -0.95
CA LEU A 80 11.76 9.47 -2.19
C LEU A 80 12.36 10.51 -3.14
N ASN A 81 11.78 11.70 -3.24
CA ASN A 81 12.35 12.80 -4.03
C ASN A 81 13.70 13.24 -3.48
N GLU A 82 13.81 13.46 -2.16
CA GLU A 82 15.10 13.78 -1.51
C GLU A 82 16.17 12.71 -1.82
N ARG A 83 15.79 11.43 -1.75
CA ARG A 83 16.72 10.34 -2.04
C ARG A 83 17.12 10.27 -3.52
N VAL A 84 16.20 10.59 -4.43
CA VAL A 84 16.49 10.67 -5.87
C VAL A 84 17.47 11.81 -6.12
N ASP A 85 17.24 12.99 -5.54
CA ASP A 85 18.13 14.16 -5.70
C ASP A 85 19.56 13.88 -5.19
N GLU A 86 19.68 13.18 -4.06
CA GLU A 86 20.97 12.71 -3.53
C GLU A 86 21.68 11.76 -4.51
N LEU A 87 20.97 10.74 -4.98
CA LEU A 87 21.53 9.73 -5.89
C LEU A 87 21.93 10.32 -7.24
N GLU A 88 21.13 11.24 -7.79
CA GLU A 88 21.45 11.96 -9.03
C GLU A 88 22.70 12.85 -8.86
N SER A 89 22.85 13.48 -7.69
CA SER A 89 24.04 14.27 -7.36
C SER A 89 25.30 13.40 -7.26
N GLU A 90 25.22 12.25 -6.59
CA GLU A 90 26.32 11.28 -6.50
C GLU A 90 26.73 10.76 -7.89
N LEU A 91 25.77 10.41 -8.75
CA LEU A 91 26.02 9.98 -10.12
C LEU A 91 26.70 11.06 -10.96
N LYS A 92 26.33 12.34 -10.79
CA LYS A 92 26.97 13.46 -11.48
C LYS A 92 28.44 13.65 -11.05
N LEU A 93 28.73 13.50 -9.76
CA LEU A 93 30.09 13.58 -9.23
C LEU A 93 30.95 12.41 -9.76
N LEU A 94 30.42 11.19 -9.72
CA LEU A 94 31.12 9.99 -10.19
C LEU A 94 31.38 10.02 -11.70
N SER A 95 30.40 10.47 -12.49
CA SER A 95 30.56 10.58 -13.95
C SER A 95 31.61 11.63 -14.33
N THR A 96 31.67 12.77 -13.62
CA THR A 96 32.69 13.80 -13.82
C THR A 96 34.08 13.30 -13.43
N SER A 97 34.21 12.65 -12.26
CA SER A 97 35.50 12.08 -11.81
C SER A 97 36.02 10.99 -12.75
N ARG A 98 35.13 10.24 -13.42
CA ARG A 98 35.51 9.19 -14.36
C ARG A 98 35.93 9.72 -15.73
N SER A 99 35.40 10.87 -16.16
CA SER A 99 35.89 11.57 -17.36
C SER A 99 37.25 12.23 -17.16
N ASP A 100 37.64 12.54 -15.92
CA ASP A 100 38.95 13.16 -15.63
C ASP A 100 40.12 12.14 -15.60
N ILE A 101 39.82 10.83 -15.62
CA ILE A 101 40.82 9.75 -15.53
C ILE A 101 41.07 9.09 -16.90
N GLY A 102 40.24 9.37 -17.92
CA GLY A 102 40.36 8.84 -19.29
C GLY A 102 40.89 9.88 -20.27
#